data_AF-A0A5A7NN47-F1
#
_entry.id   AF-A0A5A7NN47-F1
#
_cell.length_a   1.000
_cell.length_b   1.000
_cell.length_c   1.000
_cell.angle_alpha   90.00
_cell.angle_beta   90.00
_cell.angle_gamma   90.00
#
_symmetry.space_group_name_H-M   'P 1'
#
loop_
_entity.id
_entity.type
_entity.pdbx_description
1 polymer ?
#
loop_
_entity_poly.entity_id
_entity_poly.type
_entity_poly.pdbx_seq_one_letter_code
_entity_poly.pdbx_strand_id
1 'polypeptide(L)'
;MHPDDHEFVYEGLSVIYKHRRSLQDRRHLLVVFSGGFGPKRGYDLNGSVVDGIRTDILWIRDLFDGDFSYYIRTHKHGTRVAEAVAALIEKIRLERGLEKHHCTLFGISKGATGALYHGLANDYPNIVAVSPRMTIGSGNRQLRPDILRQLIGEDTDEGVAEIDAVMPDLLANDTNTARNIYLFSSPADGQYKTEIAPFLADFERYDNFNFVLTDSPLVKRHRDVASYNVPLLLATVAALGEGAPPRYGHVRNGIGSFVSALPQPSLETVRQRRETVGRLTALTLRKGRLYPEGILFTKGMDTRKSGPLSRKLTLASDVDRKGYTLDTLPDDKLSRTYFENEFCDYSHGRFSSRKREGINLAGLPDGQYRLGLELAQHGVTTVVDAVPADPHDAAMVMGGKLVRLHSTGGSVSLHKGPVLGAPMPGSHFEVSGSWARGNRVHVEGRYVLPGQRAPKHGDIQYHLVFVKPGTASPVTSRALGTSKRSFPGNRVGDPLGDYGHTYFASRAYEGVKADGLAPGEYDVYVTALAGTILSSHPAGLRLSVGGAEGALECRLEPAQPLAGGRAALAWATRNRPRLVRRLGRDLRRIKRRVLAAKR
;
A
#
# COMPACT_ATOMS: atom_id res chain seq x y z
N MET A 1 12.19 16.40 2.72
CA MET A 1 12.94 15.67 1.68
C MET A 1 12.63 14.18 1.78
N HIS A 2 12.55 13.49 0.65
CA HIS A 2 12.58 12.02 0.63
C HIS A 2 13.99 11.54 1.03
N PRO A 3 14.17 10.34 1.63
CA PRO A 3 15.50 9.83 2.00
C PRO A 3 16.53 9.73 0.86
N ASP A 4 16.05 9.71 -0.39
CA ASP A 4 16.88 9.60 -1.59
C ASP A 4 17.08 10.96 -2.30
N ASP A 5 16.55 12.05 -1.75
CA ASP A 5 16.68 13.37 -2.35
C ASP A 5 18.08 13.92 -2.06
N HIS A 6 18.71 14.47 -3.10
CA HIS A 6 19.91 15.27 -3.05
C HIS A 6 19.57 16.73 -3.37
N GLU A 7 20.47 17.62 -2.95
CA GLU A 7 20.37 19.06 -3.19
C GLU A 7 21.60 19.52 -3.98
N PHE A 8 21.36 20.30 -5.03
CA PHE A 8 22.37 21.03 -5.76
C PHE A 8 22.08 22.52 -5.62
N VAL A 9 23.09 23.30 -5.25
CA VAL A 9 22.95 24.74 -5.05
C VAL A 9 23.66 25.48 -6.17
N TYR A 10 22.92 26.32 -6.88
CA TYR A 10 23.42 27.21 -7.93
C TYR A 10 23.10 28.65 -7.54
N GLU A 11 24.12 29.47 -7.27
CA GLU A 11 23.96 30.87 -6.87
C GLU A 11 22.94 31.08 -5.73
N GLY A 12 22.94 30.17 -4.74
CA GLY A 12 22.01 30.21 -3.60
C GLY A 12 20.62 29.64 -3.88
N LEU A 13 20.31 29.23 -5.12
CA LEU A 13 19.08 28.53 -5.48
C LEU A 13 19.26 27.01 -5.38
N SER A 14 18.33 26.35 -4.68
CA SER A 14 18.33 24.90 -4.47
C SER A 14 17.57 24.18 -5.58
N VAL A 15 18.20 23.15 -6.16
CA VAL A 15 17.58 22.19 -7.07
C VAL A 15 17.55 20.83 -6.40
N ILE A 16 16.36 20.28 -6.18
CA ILE A 16 16.19 18.98 -5.53
C ILE A 16 16.13 17.88 -6.61
N TYR A 17 16.98 16.87 -6.46
CA TYR A 17 17.12 15.82 -7.46
C TYR A 17 17.39 14.45 -6.86
N LYS A 18 17.24 13.41 -7.67
CA LYS A 18 17.67 12.05 -7.38
C LYS A 18 18.55 11.58 -8.54
N HIS A 19 19.63 10.86 -8.26
CA HIS A 19 20.49 10.31 -9.30
C HIS A 19 20.72 8.81 -9.07
N ARG A 20 20.54 8.02 -10.12
CA ARG A 20 20.90 6.60 -10.15
C ARG A 20 21.95 6.40 -11.23
N ARG A 21 23.10 5.85 -10.82
CA ARG A 21 24.17 5.48 -11.76
C ARG A 21 23.73 4.38 -12.72
N SER A 22 24.38 4.32 -13.88
CA SER A 22 24.19 3.24 -14.84
C SER A 22 24.45 1.88 -14.18
N LEU A 23 23.70 0.87 -14.63
CA LEU A 23 23.85 -0.52 -14.20
C LEU A 23 24.73 -1.34 -15.16
N GLN A 24 25.04 -0.75 -16.32
CA GLN A 24 25.87 -1.32 -17.38
C GLN A 24 26.73 -0.20 -18.00
N ASP A 25 27.53 -0.55 -19.00
CA ASP A 25 28.49 0.29 -19.73
C ASP A 25 27.87 1.28 -20.73
N ARG A 26 26.53 1.38 -20.77
CA ARG A 26 25.82 2.37 -21.61
C ARG A 26 26.17 3.79 -21.17
N ARG A 27 26.87 4.51 -22.05
CA ARG A 27 27.23 5.91 -21.90
C ARG A 27 26.03 6.80 -22.27
N HIS A 28 25.03 6.84 -21.40
CA HIS A 28 23.84 7.67 -21.63
C HIS A 28 23.26 8.19 -20.33
N LEU A 29 22.74 9.42 -20.35
CA LEU A 29 22.04 10.06 -19.23
C LEU A 29 20.58 10.33 -19.61
N LEU A 30 19.66 9.68 -18.90
CA LEU A 30 18.25 10.03 -18.95
C LEU A 30 17.94 11.09 -17.89
N VAL A 31 17.50 12.27 -18.31
CA VAL A 31 17.06 13.35 -17.43
C VAL A 31 15.53 13.34 -17.38
N VAL A 32 14.96 13.10 -16.20
CA VAL A 32 13.51 13.00 -15.99
C VAL A 32 13.01 14.22 -15.23
N PHE A 33 12.18 15.01 -15.90
CA PHE A 33 11.46 16.13 -15.32
C PHE A 33 10.11 15.66 -14.79
N SER A 34 9.90 15.82 -13.48
CA SER A 34 8.65 15.42 -12.80
C SER A 34 7.48 16.34 -13.18
N GLY A 35 6.37 15.75 -13.62
CA GLY A 35 5.18 16.43 -14.11
C GLY A 35 4.01 16.53 -13.13
N GLY A 36 4.00 15.71 -12.07
CA GLY A 36 2.88 15.64 -11.15
C GLY A 36 2.72 16.86 -10.25
N PHE A 37 1.52 17.46 -10.23
CA PHE A 37 1.11 18.51 -9.28
C PHE A 37 0.59 17.97 -7.92
N GLY A 38 0.73 16.66 -7.67
CA GLY A 38 0.14 16.01 -6.49
C GLY A 38 0.88 16.34 -5.19
N PRO A 39 0.21 16.21 -4.02
CA PRO A 39 0.78 16.57 -2.72
C PRO A 39 2.02 15.75 -2.33
N LYS A 40 2.19 14.55 -2.92
CA LYS A 40 3.39 13.72 -2.73
C LYS A 40 4.61 14.25 -3.49
N ARG A 41 4.42 15.16 -4.46
CA ARG A 41 5.46 15.84 -5.27
C ARG A 41 6.59 14.88 -5.71
N GLY A 42 6.21 13.67 -6.15
CA GLY A 42 7.12 12.57 -6.43
C GLY A 42 7.72 12.59 -7.83
N TYR A 43 8.66 11.68 -8.06
CA TYR A 43 9.35 11.51 -9.33
C TYR A 43 8.55 10.65 -10.31
N ASP A 44 8.45 11.11 -11.57
CA ASP A 44 7.95 10.29 -12.67
C ASP A 44 8.98 9.24 -13.09
N LEU A 45 8.52 8.15 -13.73
CA LEU A 45 9.37 7.01 -14.12
C LEU A 45 10.34 6.55 -12.99
N ASN A 46 9.81 6.37 -11.78
CA ASN A 46 10.57 5.90 -10.62
C ASN A 46 10.01 4.58 -10.08
N GLY A 47 10.83 3.83 -9.35
CA GLY A 47 10.51 2.47 -8.90
C GLY A 47 10.67 1.43 -10.01
N SER A 48 9.91 0.33 -9.94
CA SER A 48 10.12 -0.84 -10.81
C SER A 48 9.88 -0.60 -12.30
N VAL A 49 9.24 0.50 -12.67
CA VAL A 49 8.99 0.88 -14.08
C VAL A 49 10.30 1.11 -14.86
N VAL A 50 11.40 1.47 -14.18
CA VAL A 50 12.72 1.71 -14.81
C VAL A 50 13.74 0.60 -14.53
N ASP A 51 13.31 -0.57 -14.06
CA ASP A 51 14.22 -1.70 -13.79
C ASP A 51 14.92 -2.19 -15.06
N GLY A 52 14.26 -2.05 -16.22
CA GLY A 52 14.81 -2.37 -17.53
C GLY A 52 15.72 -1.29 -18.13
N ILE A 53 15.70 -0.06 -17.60
CA ILE A 53 16.55 1.02 -18.09
C ILE A 53 17.91 0.91 -17.40
N ARG A 54 19.00 0.81 -18.17
CA ARG A 54 20.34 0.49 -17.65
C ARG A 54 21.32 1.67 -17.67
N THR A 55 20.89 2.80 -18.21
CA THR A 55 21.63 4.07 -18.30
C THR A 55 21.67 4.80 -16.95
N ASP A 56 22.48 5.85 -16.84
CA ASP A 56 22.35 6.84 -15.76
C ASP A 56 20.95 7.49 -15.84
N ILE A 57 20.32 7.73 -14.70
CA ILE A 57 19.05 8.48 -14.61
C ILE A 57 19.16 9.59 -13.56
N LEU A 58 18.93 10.82 -14.00
CA LEU A 58 18.78 12.00 -13.17
C LEU A 58 17.32 12.41 -13.13
N TRP A 59 16.68 12.35 -11.97
CA TRP A 59 15.35 12.91 -11.77
C TRP A 59 15.43 14.27 -11.12
N ILE A 60 14.70 15.25 -11.66
CA ILE A 60 14.64 16.61 -11.14
C ILE A 60 13.22 16.89 -10.63
N ARG A 61 13.12 17.46 -9.44
CA ARG A 61 11.85 17.94 -8.89
C ARG A 61 11.70 19.41 -9.23
N ASP A 62 10.54 19.75 -9.75
CA ASP A 62 10.11 21.14 -9.80
C ASP A 62 9.60 21.55 -8.43
N LEU A 63 10.47 22.15 -7.63
CA LEU A 63 10.14 22.71 -6.33
C LEU A 63 11.04 23.90 -6.02
N PHE A 64 10.57 25.09 -6.36
CA PHE A 64 11.30 26.36 -6.19
C PHE A 64 10.43 27.33 -5.39
N ASP A 65 10.99 27.91 -4.32
CA ASP A 65 10.27 28.72 -3.32
C ASP A 65 8.97 28.09 -2.80
N GLY A 66 8.92 26.76 -2.69
CA GLY A 66 7.77 26.04 -2.13
C GLY A 66 6.69 25.65 -3.15
N ASP A 67 6.79 26.06 -4.42
CA ASP A 67 5.83 25.71 -5.46
C ASP A 67 6.51 25.42 -6.83
N PHE A 68 5.71 25.32 -7.89
CA PHE A 68 6.11 24.89 -9.23
C PHE A 68 6.54 26.05 -10.13
N SER A 69 7.65 25.89 -10.84
CA SER A 69 8.28 26.86 -11.74
C SER A 69 8.26 26.45 -13.22
N TYR A 70 7.69 25.28 -13.52
CA TYR A 70 7.80 24.63 -14.84
C TYR A 70 9.25 24.37 -15.26
N TYR A 71 10.20 24.36 -14.31
CA TYR A 71 11.66 24.33 -14.55
C TYR A 71 12.23 25.56 -15.27
N ILE A 72 11.43 26.61 -15.45
CA ILE A 72 11.79 27.77 -16.26
C ILE A 72 12.05 28.99 -15.38
N ARG A 73 11.05 29.40 -14.58
CA ARG A 73 11.14 30.62 -13.77
C ARG A 73 10.22 30.64 -12.56
N THR A 74 10.54 31.50 -11.61
CA THR A 74 9.59 32.02 -10.62
C THR A 74 9.59 33.54 -10.72
N HIS A 75 8.55 34.21 -10.21
CA HIS A 75 8.52 35.67 -10.13
C HIS A 75 9.73 36.21 -9.36
N LYS A 76 10.13 35.51 -8.29
CA LYS A 76 11.23 35.91 -7.41
C LYS A 76 12.61 35.73 -8.03
N HIS A 77 12.84 34.64 -8.77
CA HIS A 77 14.18 34.31 -9.29
C HIS A 77 14.32 34.49 -10.80
N GLY A 78 13.25 34.81 -11.51
CA GLY A 78 13.25 34.89 -12.97
C GLY A 78 13.78 33.60 -13.60
N THR A 79 14.53 33.72 -14.69
CA THR A 79 15.14 32.61 -15.44
C THR A 79 16.30 31.91 -14.72
N ARG A 80 16.74 32.39 -13.55
CA ARG A 80 17.78 31.72 -12.76
C ARG A 80 17.39 30.29 -12.37
N VAL A 81 16.09 30.00 -12.33
CA VAL A 81 15.58 28.63 -12.19
C VAL A 81 16.04 27.75 -13.35
N ALA A 82 15.82 28.17 -14.60
CA ALA A 82 16.28 27.46 -15.78
C ALA A 82 17.80 27.27 -15.79
N GLU A 83 18.55 28.31 -15.41
CA GLU A 83 20.01 28.28 -15.31
C GLU A 83 20.48 27.25 -14.28
N ALA A 84 19.87 27.23 -13.09
CA ALA A 84 20.19 26.28 -12.03
C ALA A 84 19.89 24.83 -12.44
N VAL A 85 18.77 24.59 -13.13
CA VAL A 85 18.41 23.27 -13.66
C VAL A 85 19.40 22.84 -14.75
N ALA A 86 19.74 23.73 -15.68
CA ALA A 86 20.73 23.44 -16.71
C ALA A 86 22.11 23.15 -16.10
N ALA A 87 22.55 23.93 -15.11
CA ALA A 87 23.82 23.73 -14.41
C ALA A 87 23.89 22.37 -13.70
N LEU A 88 22.79 21.91 -13.09
CA LEU A 88 22.72 20.56 -12.52
C LEU A 88 22.90 19.49 -13.59
N ILE A 89 22.17 19.60 -14.71
CA ILE A 89 22.25 18.62 -15.80
C ILE A 89 23.68 18.58 -16.36
N GLU A 90 24.28 19.73 -16.62
CA GLU A 90 25.65 19.84 -17.11
C GLU A 90 26.68 19.28 -16.12
N LYS A 91 26.54 19.57 -14.82
CA LYS A 91 27.39 18.98 -13.77
C LYS A 91 27.37 17.45 -13.86
N ILE A 92 26.19 16.85 -13.84
CA ILE A 92 26.06 15.38 -13.88
C ILE A 92 26.59 14.85 -15.21
N ARG A 93 26.23 15.46 -16.35
CA ARG A 93 26.71 15.06 -17.68
C ARG A 93 28.25 15.03 -17.74
N LEU A 94 28.91 16.09 -17.28
CA LEU A 94 30.36 16.23 -17.29
C LEU A 94 31.03 15.27 -16.29
N GLU A 95 30.48 15.09 -15.09
CA GLU A 95 30.97 14.09 -14.11
C GLU A 95 30.92 12.65 -14.63
N ARG A 96 30.02 12.37 -15.57
CA ARG A 96 29.91 11.07 -16.25
C ARG A 96 30.72 10.99 -17.55
N GLY A 97 31.41 12.06 -17.94
CA GLY A 97 32.17 12.14 -19.18
C GLY A 97 31.29 11.94 -20.41
N LEU A 98 30.05 12.43 -20.37
CA LEU A 98 29.09 12.30 -21.47
C LEU A 98 29.06 13.56 -22.32
N GLU A 99 28.73 13.45 -23.60
CA GLU A 99 28.42 14.59 -24.48
C GLU A 99 26.90 14.82 -24.53
N LYS A 100 26.44 15.97 -25.03
CA LYS A 100 25.00 16.28 -25.09
C LYS A 100 24.19 15.25 -25.90
N HIS A 101 24.77 14.68 -26.95
CA HIS A 101 24.12 13.64 -27.75
C HIS A 101 23.90 12.31 -27.01
N HIS A 102 24.60 12.09 -25.89
CA HIS A 102 24.40 10.99 -24.96
C HIS A 102 23.34 11.30 -23.88
N CYS A 103 22.55 12.35 -24.03
CA CYS A 103 21.51 12.71 -23.07
C CYS A 103 20.13 12.63 -23.71
N THR A 104 19.14 12.16 -22.93
CA THR A 104 17.72 12.24 -23.28
C THR A 104 16.98 13.03 -22.21
N LEU A 105 16.25 14.07 -22.63
CA LEU A 105 15.35 14.81 -21.76
C LEU A 105 13.96 14.21 -21.87
N PHE A 106 13.40 13.78 -20.75
CA PHE A 106 12.12 13.11 -20.66
C PHE A 106 11.20 13.85 -19.70
N GLY A 107 9.93 14.00 -20.07
CA GLY A 107 8.94 14.48 -19.14
C GLY A 107 7.51 14.16 -19.52
N ILE A 108 6.63 14.27 -18.53
CA ILE A 108 5.18 14.09 -18.67
C ILE A 108 4.49 15.38 -18.20
N SER A 109 3.45 15.85 -18.90
CA SER A 109 2.68 17.04 -18.53
C SER A 109 3.59 18.27 -18.38
N LYS A 110 3.58 18.95 -17.24
CA LYS A 110 4.54 20.01 -16.88
C LYS A 110 6.00 19.60 -17.08
N GLY A 111 6.36 18.36 -16.74
CA GLY A 111 7.70 17.84 -16.96
C GLY A 111 8.04 17.75 -18.44
N ALA A 112 7.06 17.47 -19.30
CA ALA A 112 7.26 17.46 -20.75
C ALA A 112 7.57 18.86 -21.28
N THR A 113 6.92 19.90 -20.72
CA THR A 113 7.27 21.30 -20.99
C THR A 113 8.72 21.60 -20.58
N GLY A 114 9.14 21.18 -19.39
CA GLY A 114 10.54 21.33 -18.95
C GLY A 114 11.54 20.58 -19.85
N ALA A 115 11.22 19.35 -20.26
CA ALA A 115 12.05 18.56 -21.16
C ALA A 115 12.20 19.23 -22.54
N LEU A 116 11.11 19.78 -23.09
CA LEU A 116 11.16 20.55 -24.33
C LEU A 116 11.98 21.83 -24.17
N TYR A 117 11.69 22.63 -23.14
CA TYR A 117 12.38 23.89 -22.88
C TYR A 117 13.88 23.68 -22.78
N HIS A 118 14.33 22.79 -21.88
CA HIS A 118 15.75 22.54 -21.70
C HIS A 118 16.39 21.88 -22.92
N GLY A 119 15.62 21.09 -23.67
CA GLY A 119 16.10 20.41 -24.86
C GLY A 119 16.46 21.38 -25.96
N LEU A 120 15.54 22.29 -26.25
CA LEU A 120 15.69 23.33 -27.26
C LEU A 120 16.70 24.40 -26.80
N ALA A 121 16.57 24.94 -25.59
CA ALA A 121 17.40 26.04 -25.10
C ALA A 121 18.87 25.65 -24.83
N ASN A 122 19.14 24.37 -24.55
CA ASN A 122 20.49 23.90 -24.20
C ASN A 122 21.05 22.89 -25.20
N ASP A 123 20.45 22.79 -26.38
CA ASP A 123 20.92 21.97 -27.49
C ASP A 123 21.08 20.46 -27.16
N TYR A 124 20.12 19.90 -26.42
CA TYR A 124 20.05 18.46 -26.24
C TYR A 124 19.25 17.83 -27.39
N PRO A 125 19.80 16.85 -28.12
CA PRO A 125 19.17 16.36 -29.34
C PRO A 125 18.05 15.36 -29.09
N ASN A 126 17.97 14.69 -27.93
CA ASN A 126 16.96 13.67 -27.68
C ASN A 126 15.93 14.16 -26.67
N ILE A 127 14.67 14.32 -27.10
CA ILE A 127 13.58 14.84 -26.27
C ILE A 127 12.36 13.89 -26.36
N VAL A 128 11.86 13.46 -25.21
CA VAL A 128 10.65 12.64 -25.09
C VAL A 128 9.63 13.39 -24.23
N ALA A 129 8.55 13.85 -24.85
CA ALA A 129 7.54 14.72 -24.25
C ALA A 129 6.15 14.08 -24.31
N VAL A 130 5.51 13.89 -23.16
CA VAL A 130 4.15 13.33 -23.08
C VAL A 130 3.15 14.40 -22.65
N SER A 131 2.25 14.77 -23.54
CA SER A 131 1.24 15.83 -23.36
C SER A 131 1.82 17.11 -22.73
N PRO A 132 2.84 17.74 -23.32
CA PRO A 132 3.35 19.03 -22.85
C PRO A 132 2.28 20.11 -22.88
N ARG A 133 2.47 21.13 -22.04
CA ARG A 133 1.73 22.38 -22.12
C ARG A 133 2.58 23.40 -22.87
N MET A 134 2.01 24.05 -23.86
CA MET A 134 2.68 25.04 -24.70
C MET A 134 2.32 26.45 -24.24
N THR A 135 1.09 26.67 -23.76
CA THR A 135 0.63 27.94 -23.17
C THR A 135 0.55 27.82 -21.64
N ILE A 136 1.68 28.09 -20.98
CA ILE A 136 1.84 27.88 -19.52
C ILE A 136 0.94 28.82 -18.70
N GLY A 137 0.93 30.11 -19.02
CA GLY A 137 0.18 31.15 -18.34
C GLY A 137 -1.33 30.93 -18.46
N SER A 138 -1.86 30.93 -19.68
CA SER A 138 -3.29 30.78 -19.96
C SER A 138 -3.86 29.52 -19.30
N GLY A 139 -3.15 28.40 -19.40
CA GLY A 139 -3.60 27.16 -18.80
C GLY A 139 -3.58 27.16 -17.27
N ASN A 140 -2.65 27.85 -16.61
CA ASN A 140 -2.60 27.92 -15.14
C ASN A 140 -3.54 28.98 -14.58
N ARG A 141 -3.79 30.08 -15.31
CA ARG A 141 -4.76 31.12 -14.92
C ARG A 141 -6.12 30.53 -14.54
N GLN A 142 -6.61 29.59 -15.34
CA GLN A 142 -7.90 28.93 -15.10
C GLN A 142 -7.81 27.76 -14.10
N LEU A 143 -6.77 26.92 -14.21
CA LEU A 143 -6.72 25.66 -13.49
C LEU A 143 -6.01 25.76 -12.13
N ARG A 144 -5.01 26.64 -12.01
CA ARG A 144 -4.03 26.71 -10.92
C ARG A 144 -3.50 28.15 -10.73
N PRO A 145 -4.34 29.10 -10.30
CA PRO A 145 -3.95 30.51 -10.18
C PRO A 145 -2.80 30.76 -9.19
N ASP A 146 -2.64 29.92 -8.18
CA ASP A 146 -1.48 30.02 -7.26
C ASP A 146 -0.15 29.74 -7.98
N ILE A 147 -0.14 28.77 -8.90
CA ILE A 147 1.03 28.46 -9.72
C ILE A 147 1.30 29.60 -10.71
N LEU A 148 0.26 30.21 -11.28
CA LEU A 148 0.45 31.38 -12.13
C LEU A 148 1.15 32.50 -11.35
N ARG A 149 0.65 32.84 -10.15
CA ARG A 149 1.28 33.85 -9.29
C ARG A 149 2.72 33.50 -8.92
N GLN A 150 3.04 32.21 -8.74
CA GLN A 150 4.43 31.78 -8.55
C GLN A 150 5.33 32.08 -9.75
N LEU A 151 4.81 31.95 -10.99
CA LEU A 151 5.57 32.15 -12.22
C LEU A 151 5.78 33.63 -12.54
N ILE A 152 4.72 34.45 -12.40
CA ILE A 152 4.69 35.83 -12.92
C ILE A 152 4.44 36.91 -11.85
N GLY A 153 4.02 36.53 -10.63
CA GLY A 153 3.76 37.43 -9.52
C GLY A 153 2.28 37.77 -9.44
N GLU A 154 1.86 38.78 -10.20
CA GLU A 154 0.46 39.19 -10.32
C GLU A 154 -0.18 38.63 -11.60
N ASP A 155 -1.48 38.33 -11.56
CA ASP A 155 -2.23 37.87 -12.74
C ASP A 155 -2.53 39.05 -13.66
N THR A 156 -1.56 39.39 -14.52
CA THR A 156 -1.68 40.43 -15.56
C THR A 156 -1.71 39.78 -16.95
N ASP A 157 -2.43 40.39 -17.88
CA ASP A 157 -2.51 39.88 -19.25
C ASP A 157 -1.14 39.89 -19.94
N GLU A 158 -0.30 40.89 -19.66
CA GLU A 158 1.08 40.97 -20.16
C GLU A 158 1.95 39.84 -19.61
N GLY A 159 1.87 39.56 -18.31
CA GLY A 159 2.65 38.49 -17.69
C GLY A 159 2.23 37.10 -18.18
N VAL A 160 0.92 36.90 -18.40
CA VAL A 160 0.37 35.69 -19.01
C VAL A 160 0.88 35.52 -20.45
N ALA A 161 0.83 36.58 -21.26
CA ALA A 161 1.32 36.56 -22.63
C ALA A 161 2.83 36.28 -22.70
N GLU A 162 3.63 36.88 -21.81
CA GLU A 162 5.07 36.66 -21.74
C GLU A 162 5.41 35.19 -21.49
N ILE A 163 4.77 34.55 -20.51
CA ILE A 163 5.05 33.14 -20.18
C ILE A 163 4.41 32.16 -21.18
N ASP A 164 3.33 32.53 -21.86
CA ASP A 164 2.72 31.75 -22.94
C ASP A 164 3.58 31.74 -24.21
N ALA A 165 4.33 32.81 -24.46
CA ALA A 165 5.21 32.93 -25.65
C ALA A 165 6.48 32.06 -25.54
N VAL A 166 6.94 31.73 -24.32
CA VAL A 166 8.23 31.05 -24.09
C VAL A 166 8.39 29.76 -24.91
N MET A 167 7.39 28.88 -24.92
CA MET A 167 7.51 27.60 -25.61
C MET A 167 7.30 27.72 -27.13
N PRO A 168 6.25 28.39 -27.63
CA PRO A 168 6.08 28.61 -29.06
C PRO A 168 7.26 29.35 -29.69
N ASP A 169 7.76 30.41 -29.06
CA ASP A 169 8.89 31.19 -29.60
C ASP A 169 10.16 30.35 -29.65
N LEU A 170 10.44 29.56 -28.61
CA LEU A 170 11.60 28.67 -28.59
C LEU A 170 11.49 27.59 -29.68
N LEU A 171 10.29 27.06 -29.90
CA LEU A 171 10.04 26.03 -30.91
C LEU A 171 10.12 26.60 -32.32
N ALA A 172 9.61 27.81 -32.57
CA ALA A 172 9.63 28.47 -33.87
C ALA A 172 11.04 28.98 -34.26
N ASN A 173 11.80 29.48 -33.29
CA ASN A 173 13.12 30.07 -33.52
C ASN A 173 14.29 29.08 -33.47
N ASP A 174 14.08 27.83 -33.05
CA ASP A 174 15.17 26.85 -33.10
C ASP A 174 15.61 26.64 -34.56
N THR A 175 16.91 26.57 -34.79
CA THR A 175 17.48 26.37 -36.13
C THR A 175 18.12 25.01 -36.30
N ASN A 176 18.28 24.27 -35.19
CA ASN A 176 18.80 22.90 -35.22
C ASN A 176 17.65 21.90 -35.40
N THR A 177 17.36 21.54 -36.66
CA THR A 177 16.32 20.56 -36.98
C THR A 177 16.77 19.10 -36.80
N ALA A 178 18.06 18.84 -36.56
CA ALA A 178 18.63 17.49 -36.45
C ALA A 178 18.32 16.77 -35.11
N ARG A 179 17.27 17.19 -34.41
CA ARG A 179 16.84 16.62 -33.12
C ARG A 179 15.92 15.42 -33.29
N ASN A 180 15.96 14.53 -32.30
CA ASN A 180 15.04 13.42 -32.11
C ASN A 180 13.96 13.86 -31.10
N ILE A 181 12.76 14.21 -31.59
CA ILE A 181 11.63 14.61 -30.75
C ILE A 181 10.54 13.55 -30.82
N TYR A 182 10.16 13.03 -29.65
CA TYR A 182 9.08 12.06 -29.49
C TYR A 182 7.95 12.68 -28.68
N LEU A 183 6.85 13.03 -29.35
CA LEU A 183 5.68 13.66 -28.77
C LEU A 183 4.54 12.66 -28.63
N PHE A 184 4.02 12.48 -27.42
CA PHE A 184 2.89 11.58 -27.14
C PHE A 184 1.67 12.40 -26.74
N SER A 185 0.51 12.13 -27.35
CA SER A 185 -0.75 12.79 -27.01
C SER A 185 -1.97 11.88 -27.24
N SER A 186 -3.18 12.39 -27.00
CA SER A 186 -4.43 11.68 -27.28
C SER A 186 -5.56 12.66 -27.58
N PRO A 187 -6.47 12.36 -28.53
CA PRO A 187 -7.67 13.18 -28.74
C PRO A 187 -8.59 13.24 -27.52
N ALA A 188 -8.51 12.25 -26.62
CA ALA A 188 -9.24 12.21 -25.36
C ALA A 188 -8.58 13.03 -24.24
N ASP A 189 -7.37 13.55 -24.47
CA ASP A 189 -6.76 14.54 -23.58
C ASP A 189 -7.41 15.90 -23.84
N GLY A 190 -8.03 16.49 -22.81
CA GLY A 190 -8.64 17.81 -22.91
C GLY A 190 -7.66 18.92 -23.31
N GLN A 191 -6.35 18.70 -23.12
CA GLN A 191 -5.30 19.63 -23.53
C GLN A 191 -4.88 19.47 -25.00
N TYR A 192 -5.26 18.40 -25.69
CA TYR A 192 -4.78 18.14 -27.06
C TYR A 192 -5.11 19.29 -28.03
N LYS A 193 -6.35 19.78 -27.99
CA LYS A 193 -6.82 20.82 -28.93
C LYS A 193 -6.16 22.17 -28.73
N THR A 194 -5.70 22.49 -27.52
CA THR A 194 -5.14 23.81 -27.18
C THR A 194 -3.62 23.79 -27.06
N GLU A 195 -3.05 22.70 -26.54
CA GLU A 195 -1.62 22.62 -26.23
C GLU A 195 -0.81 21.83 -27.24
N ILE A 196 -1.43 21.04 -28.11
CA ILE A 196 -0.69 20.14 -29.02
C ILE A 196 -1.02 20.43 -30.47
N ALA A 197 -2.29 20.26 -30.85
CA ALA A 197 -2.73 20.40 -32.24
C ALA A 197 -2.33 21.72 -32.90
N PRO A 198 -2.38 22.90 -32.21
CA PRO A 198 -2.00 24.17 -32.84
C PRO A 198 -0.52 24.29 -33.20
N PHE A 199 0.36 23.53 -32.52
CA PHE A 199 1.82 23.66 -32.63
C PHE A 199 2.47 22.51 -33.41
N LEU A 200 1.67 21.58 -33.96
CA LEU A 200 2.22 20.39 -34.65
C LEU A 200 3.11 20.76 -35.85
N ALA A 201 2.75 21.77 -36.62
CA ALA A 201 3.54 22.20 -37.79
C ALA A 201 4.96 22.63 -37.39
N ASP A 202 5.12 23.27 -36.23
CA ASP A 202 6.43 23.69 -35.71
C ASP A 202 7.31 22.50 -35.28
N PHE A 203 6.69 21.37 -34.92
CA PHE A 203 7.38 20.12 -34.65
C PHE A 203 7.69 19.32 -35.93
N GLU A 204 6.86 19.39 -36.97
CA GLU A 204 7.04 18.62 -38.20
C GLU A 204 8.30 19.00 -38.99
N ARG A 205 8.91 20.15 -38.70
CA ARG A 205 10.17 20.60 -39.32
C ARG A 205 11.42 19.87 -38.83
N TYR A 206 11.38 19.12 -37.73
CA TYR A 206 12.54 18.39 -37.22
C TYR A 206 12.75 17.06 -37.96
N ASP A 207 13.99 16.74 -38.32
CA ASP A 207 14.37 15.61 -39.17
C ASP A 207 13.94 14.24 -38.62
N ASN A 208 13.83 14.14 -37.30
CA ASN A 208 13.32 12.97 -36.60
C ASN A 208 12.23 13.33 -35.58
N PHE A 209 11.19 14.02 -36.06
CA PHE A 209 9.95 14.18 -35.32
C PHE A 209 9.11 12.89 -35.36
N ASN A 210 8.63 12.49 -34.18
CA ASN A 210 7.81 11.31 -33.99
C ASN A 210 6.58 11.69 -33.17
N PHE A 211 5.39 11.54 -33.75
CA PHE A 211 4.14 11.88 -33.09
C PHE A 211 3.31 10.64 -32.83
N VAL A 212 3.11 10.30 -31.56
CA VAL A 212 2.26 9.19 -31.13
C VAL A 212 0.93 9.74 -30.64
N LEU A 213 -0.12 9.57 -31.45
CA LEU A 213 -1.49 9.93 -31.11
C LEU A 213 -2.27 8.70 -30.64
N THR A 214 -2.52 8.61 -29.34
CA THR A 214 -3.24 7.49 -28.75
C THR A 214 -4.75 7.67 -28.85
N ASP A 215 -5.39 6.75 -29.56
CA ASP A 215 -6.83 6.65 -29.70
C ASP A 215 -7.33 5.31 -29.16
N SER A 216 -7.75 5.31 -27.89
CA SER A 216 -8.11 4.10 -27.15
C SER A 216 -9.19 4.41 -26.13
N PRO A 217 -10.20 3.54 -25.95
CA PRO A 217 -11.21 3.71 -24.90
C PRO A 217 -10.63 3.60 -23.47
N LEU A 218 -9.39 3.13 -23.33
CA LEU A 218 -8.65 3.09 -22.07
C LEU A 218 -7.95 4.43 -21.73
N VAL A 219 -7.91 5.37 -22.67
CA VAL A 219 -7.39 6.73 -22.47
C VAL A 219 -8.56 7.70 -22.48
N LYS A 220 -8.91 8.24 -21.31
CA LYS A 220 -10.09 9.10 -21.15
C LYS A 220 -9.75 10.53 -20.75
N ARG A 221 -8.55 10.74 -20.20
CA ARG A 221 -8.08 12.01 -19.63
C ARG A 221 -6.57 12.12 -19.75
N HIS A 222 -6.06 13.33 -19.56
CA HIS A 222 -4.63 13.69 -19.58
C HIS A 222 -3.67 12.66 -18.94
N ARG A 223 -3.95 12.23 -17.71
CA ARG A 223 -3.06 11.29 -16.98
C ARG A 223 -3.00 9.87 -17.58
N ASP A 224 -3.99 9.52 -18.40
CA ASP A 224 -4.10 8.19 -18.97
C ASP A 224 -3.16 8.00 -20.17
N VAL A 225 -2.76 9.11 -20.85
CA VAL A 225 -1.85 9.11 -22.01
C VAL A 225 -0.50 8.46 -21.67
N ALA A 226 0.18 8.96 -20.63
CA ALA A 226 1.45 8.39 -20.19
C ALA A 226 1.29 6.93 -19.72
N SER A 227 0.24 6.66 -18.95
CA SER A 227 -0.01 5.33 -18.37
C SER A 227 -0.27 4.26 -19.43
N TYR A 228 -0.90 4.62 -20.55
CA TYR A 228 -1.14 3.74 -21.70
C TYR A 228 0.16 3.50 -22.49
N ASN A 229 0.95 4.56 -22.67
CA ASN A 229 2.15 4.51 -23.51
C ASN A 229 3.43 4.03 -22.82
N VAL A 230 3.39 3.62 -21.53
CA VAL A 230 4.58 3.11 -20.80
C VAL A 230 5.43 2.14 -21.65
N PRO A 231 4.87 1.13 -22.33
CA PRO A 231 5.69 0.23 -23.15
C PRO A 231 6.48 0.95 -24.26
N LEU A 232 5.83 1.83 -25.01
CA LEU A 232 6.47 2.55 -26.12
C LEU A 232 7.43 3.64 -25.61
N LEU A 233 7.12 4.27 -24.47
CA LEU A 233 8.01 5.22 -23.80
C LEU A 233 9.30 4.53 -23.35
N LEU A 234 9.20 3.36 -22.69
CA LEU A 234 10.36 2.59 -22.25
C LEU A 234 11.17 2.06 -23.43
N ALA A 235 10.51 1.60 -24.51
CA ALA A 235 11.21 1.18 -25.73
C ALA A 235 12.00 2.34 -26.36
N THR A 236 11.40 3.53 -26.43
CA THR A 236 12.04 4.73 -26.98
C THR A 236 13.23 5.16 -26.13
N VAL A 237 13.06 5.24 -24.81
CA VAL A 237 14.13 5.59 -23.88
C VAL A 237 15.26 4.56 -23.91
N ALA A 238 14.93 3.26 -23.96
CA ALA A 238 15.93 2.20 -24.06
C ALA A 238 16.73 2.31 -25.37
N ALA A 239 16.06 2.49 -26.51
CA ALA A 239 16.71 2.62 -27.81
C ALA A 239 17.63 3.85 -27.89
N LEU A 240 17.17 5.00 -27.35
CA LEU A 240 18.01 6.20 -27.21
C LEU A 240 19.23 5.94 -26.32
N GLY A 241 19.05 5.18 -25.24
CA GLY A 241 20.13 4.76 -24.34
C GLY A 241 21.17 3.83 -24.98
N GLU A 242 20.86 3.18 -26.10
CA GLU A 242 21.79 2.40 -26.93
C GLU A 242 22.41 3.25 -28.07
N GLY A 243 22.07 4.54 -28.18
CA GLY A 243 22.46 5.37 -29.32
C GLY A 243 21.74 5.02 -30.62
N ALA A 244 20.58 4.35 -30.54
CA ALA A 244 19.78 3.93 -31.69
C ALA A 244 18.44 4.70 -31.73
N PRO A 245 18.42 6.00 -32.09
CA PRO A 245 17.21 6.82 -32.07
C PRO A 245 16.16 6.26 -33.05
N PRO A 246 14.99 5.81 -32.56
CA PRO A 246 13.94 5.29 -33.45
C PRO A 246 13.36 6.37 -34.37
N ARG A 247 12.88 5.94 -35.54
CA ARG A 247 12.11 6.75 -36.51
C ARG A 247 10.74 6.10 -36.74
N TYR A 248 9.76 6.48 -35.93
CA TYR A 248 8.38 6.04 -36.02
C TYR A 248 7.52 6.89 -36.96
N GLY A 249 7.83 8.19 -37.09
CA GLY A 249 6.99 9.16 -37.78
C GLY A 249 5.67 9.40 -37.03
N HIS A 250 4.56 9.52 -37.77
CA HIS A 250 3.22 9.68 -37.19
C HIS A 250 2.60 8.30 -36.92
N VAL A 251 2.50 7.96 -35.63
CA VAL A 251 1.91 6.72 -35.15
C VAL A 251 0.56 7.01 -34.51
N ARG A 252 -0.48 6.31 -34.96
CA ARG A 252 -1.75 6.22 -34.23
C ARG A 252 -1.80 4.87 -33.54
N ASN A 253 -1.74 4.87 -32.21
CA ASN A 253 -1.81 3.63 -31.42
C ASN A 253 -3.10 3.57 -30.59
N GLY A 254 -3.37 2.38 -30.06
CA GLY A 254 -4.72 2.07 -29.59
C GLY A 254 -5.65 1.74 -30.74
N ILE A 255 -6.83 1.24 -30.38
CA ILE A 255 -7.84 0.85 -31.35
C ILE A 255 -9.17 1.40 -30.85
N GLY A 256 -9.61 2.52 -31.40
CA GLY A 256 -10.92 3.11 -31.11
C GLY A 256 -12.09 2.22 -31.56
N SER A 257 -11.87 1.41 -32.61
CA SER A 257 -12.78 0.36 -33.09
C SER A 257 -11.99 -0.81 -33.69
N PHE A 258 -11.99 -1.97 -33.02
CA PHE A 258 -11.28 -3.17 -33.50
C PHE A 258 -12.23 -4.04 -34.30
N VAL A 259 -11.86 -4.37 -35.54
CA VAL A 259 -12.53 -5.40 -36.34
C VAL A 259 -11.58 -6.59 -36.45
N SER A 260 -11.86 -7.63 -35.68
CA SER A 260 -11.10 -8.89 -35.72
C SER A 260 -11.69 -9.82 -36.78
N ALA A 261 -10.84 -10.47 -37.57
CA ALA A 261 -11.26 -11.57 -38.46
C ALA A 261 -11.68 -12.83 -37.67
N LEU A 262 -11.18 -13.00 -36.44
CA LEU A 262 -11.59 -14.06 -35.52
C LEU A 262 -12.62 -13.54 -34.52
N PRO A 263 -13.60 -14.36 -34.08
CA PRO A 263 -14.51 -13.97 -33.01
C PRO A 263 -13.73 -13.65 -31.74
N GLN A 264 -13.65 -12.37 -31.39
CA GLN A 264 -13.20 -11.96 -30.06
C GLN A 264 -14.41 -11.99 -29.14
N PRO A 265 -14.24 -12.33 -27.85
CA PRO A 265 -15.33 -12.19 -26.90
C PRO A 265 -15.83 -10.75 -26.91
N SER A 266 -17.08 -10.56 -27.35
CA SER A 266 -17.78 -9.29 -27.16
C SER A 266 -18.08 -9.11 -25.67
N LEU A 267 -18.43 -7.88 -25.25
CA LEU A 267 -18.96 -7.64 -23.91
C LEU A 267 -20.13 -8.58 -23.59
N GLU A 268 -20.94 -8.94 -24.58
CA GLU A 268 -22.03 -9.90 -24.40
C GLU A 268 -21.49 -11.30 -24.06
N THR A 269 -20.51 -11.81 -24.80
CA THR A 269 -19.87 -13.10 -24.50
C THR A 269 -19.20 -13.08 -23.13
N VAL A 270 -18.53 -11.98 -22.75
CA VAL A 270 -17.94 -11.84 -21.41
C VAL A 270 -19.01 -11.86 -20.32
N ARG A 271 -20.14 -11.15 -20.51
CA ARG A 271 -21.29 -11.17 -19.58
C ARG A 271 -21.89 -12.56 -19.43
N GLN A 272 -21.99 -13.32 -20.52
CA GLN A 272 -22.55 -14.68 -20.52
C GLN A 272 -21.73 -15.65 -19.66
N ARG A 273 -20.41 -15.43 -19.50
CA ARG A 273 -19.56 -16.24 -18.60
C ARG A 273 -19.91 -16.08 -17.12
N ARG A 274 -20.58 -14.98 -16.74
CA ARG A 274 -20.95 -14.65 -15.36
C ARG A 274 -19.78 -14.75 -14.37
N GLU A 275 -18.58 -14.40 -14.82
CA GLU A 275 -17.37 -14.48 -14.01
C GLU A 275 -17.33 -13.33 -12.99
N THR A 276 -17.43 -13.64 -11.70
CA THR A 276 -17.30 -12.66 -10.62
C THR A 276 -15.86 -12.64 -10.10
N VAL A 277 -15.24 -11.46 -10.17
CA VAL A 277 -13.94 -11.18 -9.57
C VAL A 277 -14.17 -10.74 -8.13
N GLY A 278 -13.67 -11.52 -7.16
CA GLY A 278 -13.68 -11.17 -5.74
C GLY A 278 -12.32 -11.42 -5.10
N ARG A 279 -11.64 -10.36 -4.66
CA ARG A 279 -10.32 -10.46 -4.02
C ARG A 279 -10.17 -9.45 -2.89
N LEU A 280 -9.51 -9.86 -1.81
CA LEU A 280 -9.09 -8.99 -0.70
C LEU A 280 -7.68 -8.48 -0.97
N THR A 281 -7.52 -7.16 -1.12
CA THR A 281 -6.22 -6.51 -1.26
C THR A 281 -5.61 -6.16 0.09
N ALA A 282 -6.44 -6.00 1.13
CA ALA A 282 -5.98 -5.84 2.50
C ALA A 282 -7.03 -6.36 3.49
N LEU A 283 -6.58 -6.96 4.59
CA LEU A 283 -7.45 -7.42 5.66
C LEU A 283 -6.74 -7.26 7.00
N THR A 284 -7.18 -6.29 7.82
CA THR A 284 -6.50 -5.99 9.09
C THR A 284 -7.44 -6.04 10.29
N LEU A 285 -6.89 -6.46 11.44
CA LEU A 285 -7.57 -6.44 12.74
C LEU A 285 -6.98 -5.34 13.62
N ARG A 286 -7.83 -4.46 14.14
CA ARG A 286 -7.42 -3.46 15.15
C ARG A 286 -8.61 -2.99 15.97
N LYS A 287 -8.41 -2.75 17.27
CA LYS A 287 -9.40 -2.17 18.20
C LYS A 287 -10.78 -2.85 18.13
N GLY A 288 -10.81 -4.18 18.07
CA GLY A 288 -12.06 -4.96 18.01
C GLY A 288 -12.77 -4.96 16.65
N ARG A 289 -12.13 -4.45 15.61
CA ARG A 289 -12.71 -4.29 14.28
C ARG A 289 -11.89 -4.95 13.18
N LEU A 290 -12.61 -5.42 12.15
CA LEU A 290 -12.07 -5.98 10.91
C LEU A 290 -12.15 -4.96 9.78
N TYR A 291 -11.04 -4.67 9.11
CA TYR A 291 -10.96 -3.71 8.00
C TYR A 291 -10.65 -4.46 6.70
N PRO A 292 -11.67 -4.89 5.96
CA PRO A 292 -11.50 -5.44 4.61
C PRO A 292 -11.39 -4.31 3.57
N GLU A 293 -10.44 -4.47 2.65
CA GLU A 293 -10.37 -3.76 1.38
C GLU A 293 -10.14 -4.76 0.26
N GLY A 294 -10.71 -4.48 -0.91
CA GLY A 294 -10.60 -5.40 -2.03
C GLY A 294 -11.35 -4.94 -3.26
N ILE A 295 -11.56 -5.88 -4.17
CA ILE A 295 -12.30 -5.68 -5.42
C ILE A 295 -13.41 -6.73 -5.52
N LEU A 296 -14.57 -6.30 -6.00
CA LEU A 296 -15.74 -7.15 -6.20
C LEU A 296 -16.63 -6.61 -7.33
N PHE A 297 -16.66 -7.32 -8.46
CA PHE A 297 -17.51 -7.00 -9.62
C PHE A 297 -17.64 -8.24 -10.54
N THR A 298 -18.61 -8.22 -11.45
CA THR A 298 -18.77 -9.25 -12.48
C THR A 298 -18.20 -8.74 -13.81
N LYS A 299 -17.37 -9.53 -14.48
CA LYS A 299 -16.81 -9.16 -15.78
C LYS A 299 -17.91 -8.95 -16.81
N GLY A 300 -17.69 -7.98 -17.70
CA GLY A 300 -18.64 -7.53 -18.72
C GLY A 300 -19.75 -6.63 -18.18
N MET A 301 -19.91 -6.50 -16.86
CA MET A 301 -20.95 -5.68 -16.23
C MET A 301 -20.36 -4.34 -15.78
N ASP A 302 -20.85 -3.26 -16.40
CA ASP A 302 -20.45 -1.89 -16.07
C ASP A 302 -20.80 -1.57 -14.61
N THR A 303 -19.82 -1.03 -13.88
CA THR A 303 -19.95 -0.69 -12.45
C THR A 303 -20.33 0.77 -12.20
N ARG A 304 -20.26 1.63 -13.23
CA ARG A 304 -20.72 3.04 -13.20
C ARG A 304 -22.18 3.15 -13.60
N LYS A 305 -22.64 2.35 -14.56
CA LYS A 305 -24.01 2.42 -15.06
C LYS A 305 -25.00 1.89 -14.00
N SER A 306 -25.99 2.72 -13.74
CA SER A 306 -26.91 2.72 -12.60
C SER A 306 -27.74 1.44 -12.50
N GLY A 307 -27.32 0.54 -11.63
CA GLY A 307 -28.13 -0.49 -10.98
C GLY A 307 -27.73 -0.58 -9.51
N PRO A 308 -28.56 -1.11 -8.60
CA PRO A 308 -28.19 -1.26 -7.19
C PRO A 308 -27.03 -2.25 -7.09
N LEU A 309 -25.82 -1.71 -7.00
CA LEU A 309 -24.58 -2.46 -6.77
C LEU A 309 -24.39 -2.55 -5.26
N SER A 310 -24.79 -3.68 -4.67
CA SER A 310 -24.61 -3.93 -3.24
C SER A 310 -23.49 -4.93 -3.01
N ARG A 311 -22.67 -4.66 -2.00
CA ARG A 311 -21.55 -5.51 -1.62
C ARG A 311 -21.61 -5.81 -0.15
N LYS A 312 -21.35 -7.07 0.21
CA LYS A 312 -21.18 -7.46 1.61
C LYS A 312 -19.97 -8.36 1.79
N LEU A 313 -19.30 -8.19 2.92
CA LEU A 313 -18.46 -9.24 3.48
C LEU A 313 -19.38 -10.20 4.24
N THR A 314 -19.26 -11.49 4.00
CA THR A 314 -20.00 -12.52 4.72
C THR A 314 -19.07 -13.30 5.64
N LEU A 315 -19.52 -13.56 6.87
CA LEU A 315 -18.88 -14.46 7.82
C LEU A 315 -19.81 -15.65 8.00
N ALA A 316 -19.45 -16.78 7.40
CA ALA A 316 -20.26 -18.00 7.42
C ALA A 316 -19.62 -19.07 8.33
N SER A 317 -20.38 -19.51 9.33
CA SER A 317 -20.10 -20.70 10.14
C SER A 317 -21.02 -21.84 9.71
N ASP A 318 -20.92 -23.00 10.37
CA ASP A 318 -21.81 -24.14 10.08
C ASP A 318 -23.28 -23.88 10.48
N VAL A 319 -23.54 -22.86 11.32
CA VAL A 319 -24.88 -22.59 11.90
C VAL A 319 -25.43 -21.19 11.63
N ASP A 320 -24.56 -20.23 11.29
CA ASP A 320 -24.93 -18.82 11.13
C ASP A 320 -24.12 -18.17 10.01
N ARG A 321 -24.73 -17.24 9.28
CA ARG A 321 -24.11 -16.41 8.25
C ARG A 321 -24.45 -14.95 8.51
N LYS A 322 -23.43 -14.15 8.85
CA LYS A 322 -23.57 -12.70 9.03
C LYS A 322 -23.04 -11.94 7.82
N GLY A 323 -23.83 -11.01 7.29
CA GLY A 323 -23.44 -10.12 6.19
C GLY A 323 -23.20 -8.69 6.67
N TYR A 324 -22.12 -8.08 6.20
CA TYR A 324 -21.72 -6.71 6.54
C TYR A 324 -21.55 -5.88 5.27
N THR A 325 -22.35 -4.81 5.12
CA THR A 325 -22.30 -3.93 3.95
C THR A 325 -20.93 -3.25 3.80
N LEU A 326 -20.46 -3.21 2.56
CA LEU A 326 -19.20 -2.59 2.15
C LEU A 326 -19.48 -1.35 1.29
N ASP A 327 -18.65 -0.33 1.44
CA ASP A 327 -18.72 0.88 0.63
C ASP A 327 -17.87 0.73 -0.63
N THR A 328 -18.35 1.35 -1.71
CA THR A 328 -17.64 1.43 -2.99
C THR A 328 -16.56 2.50 -2.96
N LEU A 329 -15.39 2.19 -3.52
CA LEU A 329 -14.31 3.13 -3.75
C LEU A 329 -14.00 3.21 -5.26
N PRO A 330 -13.64 4.39 -5.78
CA PRO A 330 -13.19 4.51 -7.16
C PRO A 330 -11.77 3.95 -7.33
N ASP A 331 -11.56 3.19 -8.41
CA ASP A 331 -10.26 2.73 -8.89
C ASP A 331 -10.29 2.56 -10.41
N ASP A 332 -9.89 3.62 -11.13
CA ASP A 332 -9.90 3.65 -12.60
C ASP A 332 -8.94 2.65 -13.25
N LYS A 333 -7.99 2.08 -12.49
CA LYS A 333 -7.04 1.09 -13.03
C LYS A 333 -7.71 -0.25 -13.32
N LEU A 334 -8.85 -0.55 -12.67
CA LEU A 334 -9.52 -1.85 -12.79
C LEU A 334 -9.97 -2.15 -14.22
N SER A 335 -10.49 -1.16 -14.95
CA SER A 335 -10.91 -1.33 -16.34
C SER A 335 -9.74 -1.74 -17.24
N ARG A 336 -8.52 -1.27 -16.95
CA ARG A 336 -7.30 -1.67 -17.67
C ARG A 336 -6.81 -3.05 -17.23
N THR A 337 -6.80 -3.31 -15.93
CA THR A 337 -6.32 -4.58 -15.35
C THR A 337 -7.16 -5.78 -15.79
N TYR A 338 -8.46 -5.58 -15.98
CA TYR A 338 -9.42 -6.62 -16.36
C TYR A 338 -9.98 -6.42 -17.77
N PHE A 339 -9.24 -5.74 -18.63
CA PHE A 339 -9.62 -5.56 -20.03
C PHE A 339 -9.60 -6.89 -20.78
N GLU A 340 -10.69 -7.21 -21.48
CA GLU A 340 -10.83 -8.40 -22.33
C GLU A 340 -11.41 -8.00 -23.68
N ASN A 341 -10.56 -7.41 -24.54
CA ASN A 341 -10.84 -6.97 -25.92
C ASN A 341 -11.82 -5.79 -26.09
N GLU A 342 -12.92 -5.75 -25.34
CA GLU A 342 -13.88 -4.65 -25.39
C GLU A 342 -13.93 -3.92 -24.05
N PHE A 343 -14.08 -2.59 -24.11
CA PHE A 343 -14.03 -1.75 -22.91
C PHE A 343 -15.26 -1.97 -22.02
N CYS A 344 -15.02 -2.31 -20.75
CA CYS A 344 -16.02 -2.29 -19.70
C CYS A 344 -15.54 -1.43 -18.53
N ASP A 345 -16.42 -0.60 -17.96
CA ASP A 345 -16.04 0.27 -16.84
C ASP A 345 -16.15 -0.45 -15.49
N TYR A 346 -15.00 -0.88 -14.95
CA TYR A 346 -14.90 -1.49 -13.62
C TYR A 346 -14.45 -0.50 -12.54
N SER A 347 -14.49 0.81 -12.80
CA SER A 347 -13.87 1.78 -11.89
C SER A 347 -14.52 1.85 -10.51
N HIS A 348 -15.73 1.31 -10.33
CA HIS A 348 -16.42 1.22 -9.05
C HIS A 348 -16.38 -0.20 -8.49
N GLY A 349 -15.43 -1.03 -8.94
CA GLY A 349 -15.21 -2.40 -8.49
C GLY A 349 -14.54 -2.51 -7.12
N ARG A 350 -13.80 -1.48 -6.67
CA ARG A 350 -13.10 -1.50 -5.38
C ARG A 350 -14.07 -1.26 -4.21
N PHE A 351 -13.80 -1.89 -3.08
CA PHE A 351 -14.58 -1.72 -1.85
C PHE A 351 -13.72 -1.50 -0.61
N SER A 352 -14.36 -1.00 0.45
CA SER A 352 -13.84 -0.98 1.83
C SER A 352 -14.96 -1.19 2.85
N SER A 353 -14.63 -1.40 4.12
CA SER A 353 -15.63 -1.30 5.19
C SER A 353 -16.36 0.04 5.15
N ARG A 354 -17.64 0.08 5.56
CA ARG A 354 -18.45 1.29 5.62
C ARG A 354 -17.72 2.46 6.32
N LYS A 355 -17.66 3.61 5.64
CA LYS A 355 -16.95 4.84 6.05
C LYS A 355 -15.47 4.62 6.46
N ARG A 356 -14.88 3.49 6.06
CA ARG A 356 -13.57 3.00 6.53
C ARG A 356 -13.45 2.85 8.05
N GLU A 357 -14.57 2.65 8.74
CA GLU A 357 -14.61 2.53 10.20
C GLU A 357 -14.29 1.12 10.71
N GLY A 358 -14.30 0.11 9.83
CA GLY A 358 -14.12 -1.30 10.17
C GLY A 358 -15.37 -1.94 10.76
N ILE A 359 -15.49 -3.25 10.57
CA ILE A 359 -16.61 -4.09 11.02
C ILE A 359 -16.42 -4.45 12.49
N ASN A 360 -17.38 -4.10 13.35
CA ASN A 360 -17.34 -4.44 14.78
C ASN A 360 -17.61 -5.94 15.00
N LEU A 361 -16.66 -6.63 15.65
CA LEU A 361 -16.72 -8.06 15.91
C LEU A 361 -17.26 -8.41 17.31
N ALA A 362 -17.60 -7.41 18.15
CA ALA A 362 -18.05 -7.64 19.52
C ALA A 362 -19.27 -8.57 19.59
N GLY A 363 -20.29 -8.34 18.74
CA GLY A 363 -21.52 -9.14 18.65
C GLY A 363 -21.44 -10.40 17.76
N LEU A 364 -20.24 -10.77 17.28
CA LEU A 364 -20.05 -12.05 16.58
C LEU A 364 -19.94 -13.18 17.64
N PRO A 365 -20.68 -14.28 17.55
CA PRO A 365 -20.50 -15.41 18.47
C PRO A 365 -19.10 -16.01 18.40
N ASP A 366 -18.76 -16.84 19.38
CA ASP A 366 -17.54 -17.65 19.31
C ASP A 366 -17.74 -18.75 18.25
N GLY A 367 -16.68 -19.04 17.49
CA GLY A 367 -16.72 -20.01 16.41
C GLY A 367 -15.68 -19.78 15.33
N GLN A 368 -15.74 -20.63 14.31
CA GLN A 368 -14.95 -20.51 13.09
C GLN A 368 -15.85 -20.04 11.96
N TYR A 369 -15.40 -19.03 11.22
CA TYR A 369 -16.12 -18.39 10.14
C TYR A 369 -15.26 -18.40 8.87
N ARG A 370 -15.83 -18.78 7.74
CA ARG A 370 -15.26 -18.53 6.41
C ARG A 370 -15.69 -17.16 5.92
N LEU A 371 -14.76 -16.43 5.32
CA LEU A 371 -15.02 -15.13 4.72
C LEU A 371 -15.47 -15.33 3.26
N GLY A 372 -16.62 -14.77 2.92
CA GLY A 372 -17.10 -14.66 1.54
C GLY A 372 -17.33 -13.20 1.16
N LEU A 373 -17.42 -12.96 -0.14
CA LEU A 373 -17.79 -11.69 -0.73
C LEU A 373 -19.09 -11.88 -1.51
N GLU A 374 -20.12 -11.15 -1.12
CA GLU A 374 -21.43 -11.16 -1.75
C GLU A 374 -21.59 -9.91 -2.61
N LEU A 375 -21.92 -10.12 -3.88
CA LEU A 375 -22.20 -9.10 -4.87
C LEU A 375 -23.66 -9.24 -5.32
N ALA A 376 -24.46 -8.21 -5.10
CA ALA A 376 -25.78 -8.10 -5.72
C ALA A 376 -25.73 -7.02 -6.81
N GLN A 377 -26.07 -7.40 -8.05
CA GLN A 377 -26.09 -6.51 -9.20
C GLN A 377 -27.19 -6.96 -10.17
N HIS A 378 -28.06 -6.03 -10.61
CA HIS A 378 -29.18 -6.31 -11.52
C HIS A 378 -30.09 -7.48 -11.08
N GLY A 379 -30.40 -7.57 -9.79
CA GLY A 379 -31.27 -8.64 -9.24
C GLY A 379 -30.60 -10.00 -9.09
N VAL A 380 -29.33 -10.16 -9.52
CA VAL A 380 -28.56 -11.39 -9.33
C VAL A 380 -27.63 -11.20 -8.13
N THR A 381 -27.66 -12.16 -7.20
CA THR A 381 -26.72 -12.23 -6.07
C THR A 381 -25.72 -13.36 -6.29
N THR A 382 -24.43 -13.02 -6.31
CA THR A 382 -23.33 -13.97 -6.41
C THR A 382 -22.49 -13.91 -5.14
N VAL A 383 -22.08 -15.07 -4.65
CA VAL A 383 -21.20 -15.19 -3.49
C VAL A 383 -19.95 -15.91 -3.93
N VAL A 384 -18.80 -15.31 -3.68
CA VAL A 384 -17.49 -15.90 -3.96
C VAL A 384 -16.67 -15.98 -2.68
N ASP A 385 -15.75 -16.94 -2.61
CA ASP A 385 -14.81 -16.99 -1.50
C ASP A 385 -13.94 -15.73 -1.47
N ALA A 386 -13.66 -15.22 -0.28
CA ALA A 386 -12.75 -14.10 -0.13
C ALA A 386 -11.31 -14.60 -0.31
N VAL A 387 -10.73 -14.38 -1.48
CA VAL A 387 -9.35 -14.78 -1.80
C VAL A 387 -8.40 -13.62 -1.48
N PRO A 388 -7.38 -13.81 -0.63
CA PRO A 388 -6.41 -12.77 -0.34
C PRO A 388 -5.43 -12.57 -1.51
N ALA A 389 -4.96 -11.34 -1.72
CA ALA A 389 -3.90 -11.05 -2.68
C ALA A 389 -2.58 -11.72 -2.28
N ASP A 390 -2.26 -11.68 -0.98
CA ASP A 390 -1.09 -12.31 -0.38
C ASP A 390 -1.49 -13.09 0.88
N PRO A 391 -0.87 -14.25 1.16
CA PRO A 391 -1.08 -14.95 2.41
C PRO A 391 -0.73 -14.04 3.60
N HIS A 392 -1.70 -13.87 4.49
CA HIS A 392 -1.62 -13.04 5.67
C HIS A 392 -2.38 -13.67 6.85
N ASP A 393 -1.70 -13.77 8.00
CA ASP A 393 -2.32 -14.16 9.26
C ASP A 393 -2.24 -12.99 10.25
N ALA A 394 -3.29 -12.81 11.04
CA ALA A 394 -3.37 -11.74 12.04
C ALA A 394 -4.12 -12.22 13.27
N ALA A 395 -3.82 -11.62 14.42
CA ALA A 395 -4.50 -11.93 15.66
C ALA A 395 -4.70 -10.67 16.52
N MET A 396 -5.73 -10.69 17.35
CA MET A 396 -6.09 -9.59 18.24
C MET A 396 -6.85 -10.13 19.46
N VAL A 397 -6.64 -9.51 20.60
CA VAL A 397 -7.46 -9.73 21.80
C VAL A 397 -8.53 -8.63 21.93
N MET A 398 -9.76 -9.03 22.26
CA MET A 398 -10.88 -8.14 22.52
C MET A 398 -11.80 -8.77 23.59
N GLY A 399 -11.95 -8.10 24.74
CA GLY A 399 -12.97 -8.45 25.74
C GLY A 399 -12.91 -9.90 26.24
N GLY A 400 -11.72 -10.44 26.52
CA GLY A 400 -11.56 -11.84 26.94
C GLY A 400 -11.60 -12.86 25.78
N LYS A 401 -11.72 -12.38 24.53
CA LYS A 401 -11.72 -13.22 23.34
C LYS A 401 -10.46 -12.97 22.50
N LEU A 402 -9.97 -14.03 21.88
CA LEU A 402 -8.99 -14.00 20.81
C LEU A 402 -9.72 -14.07 19.47
N VAL A 403 -9.42 -13.13 18.59
CA VAL A 403 -9.82 -13.15 17.17
C VAL A 403 -8.58 -13.41 16.34
N ARG A 404 -8.60 -14.44 15.50
CA ARG A 404 -7.54 -14.80 14.56
C ARG A 404 -8.06 -14.81 13.15
N LEU A 405 -7.31 -14.22 12.23
CA LEU A 405 -7.43 -14.43 10.81
C LEU A 405 -6.36 -15.43 10.39
N HIS A 406 -6.78 -16.41 9.61
CA HIS A 406 -5.88 -17.32 8.94
C HIS A 406 -6.24 -17.36 7.47
N SER A 407 -5.26 -17.16 6.60
CA SER A 407 -5.46 -17.22 5.17
C SER A 407 -4.65 -18.34 4.53
N THR A 408 -5.30 -19.00 3.57
CA THR A 408 -4.70 -19.99 2.69
C THR A 408 -4.86 -19.48 1.26
N GLY A 409 -4.06 -19.99 0.31
CA GLY A 409 -4.04 -19.48 -1.08
C GLY A 409 -5.39 -19.47 -1.82
N GLY A 410 -6.45 -20.07 -1.27
CA GLY A 410 -7.82 -20.02 -1.82
C GLY A 410 -8.91 -19.52 -0.88
N SER A 411 -8.63 -19.21 0.40
CA SER A 411 -9.68 -18.78 1.34
C SER A 411 -9.15 -18.10 2.58
N VAL A 412 -9.99 -17.27 3.21
CA VAL A 412 -9.73 -16.68 4.53
C VAL A 412 -10.73 -17.21 5.56
N SER A 413 -10.22 -17.54 6.74
CA SER A 413 -11.03 -17.91 7.89
C SER A 413 -10.77 -16.99 9.08
N LEU A 414 -11.82 -16.73 9.85
CA LEU A 414 -11.79 -16.01 11.11
C LEU A 414 -12.19 -16.96 12.23
N HIS A 415 -11.37 -17.04 13.27
CA HIS A 415 -11.68 -17.77 14.49
C HIS A 415 -11.85 -16.79 15.65
N LYS A 416 -12.99 -16.85 16.34
CA LYS A 416 -13.24 -16.12 17.59
C LYS A 416 -13.45 -17.12 18.73
N GLY A 417 -12.69 -16.98 19.81
CA GLY A 417 -12.82 -17.86 20.96
C GLY A 417 -12.12 -17.31 22.22
N PRO A 418 -12.02 -18.11 23.30
CA PRO A 418 -11.36 -17.69 24.54
C PRO A 418 -9.92 -17.19 24.33
N VAL A 419 -9.52 -16.16 25.07
CA VAL A 419 -8.13 -15.65 25.10
C VAL A 419 -7.18 -16.48 25.99
N LEU A 420 -7.53 -17.75 26.27
CA LEU A 420 -6.65 -18.67 27.00
C LEU A 420 -6.01 -19.64 26.03
N GLY A 421 -4.68 -19.62 25.99
CA GLY A 421 -3.84 -20.60 25.31
C GLY A 421 -3.20 -21.57 26.31
N ALA A 422 -2.64 -22.66 25.79
CA ALA A 422 -1.73 -23.47 26.60
C ALA A 422 -0.41 -22.70 26.82
N PRO A 423 0.26 -22.87 27.96
CA PRO A 423 1.63 -22.41 28.13
C PRO A 423 2.52 -22.96 27.02
N MET A 424 3.31 -22.09 26.39
CA MET A 424 4.25 -22.51 25.34
C MET A 424 5.42 -23.28 25.97
N PRO A 425 5.74 -24.50 25.49
CA PRO A 425 6.89 -25.25 25.98
C PRO A 425 8.20 -24.46 25.81
N GLY A 426 9.05 -24.48 26.83
CA GLY A 426 10.34 -23.77 26.83
C GLY A 426 10.23 -22.25 27.03
N SER A 427 9.02 -21.70 27.20
CA SER A 427 8.87 -20.31 27.61
C SER A 427 9.26 -20.12 29.08
N HIS A 428 9.83 -18.96 29.38
CA HIS A 428 10.10 -18.50 30.73
C HIS A 428 8.99 -17.52 31.15
N PHE A 429 8.36 -17.75 32.29
CA PHE A 429 7.33 -16.89 32.84
C PHE A 429 7.57 -16.69 34.34
N GLU A 430 7.54 -15.44 34.77
CA GLU A 430 7.66 -15.05 36.18
C GLU A 430 6.76 -13.86 36.48
N VAL A 431 6.20 -13.82 37.68
CA VAL A 431 5.54 -12.65 38.27
C VAL A 431 6.50 -12.05 39.28
N SER A 432 6.84 -10.78 39.10
CA SER A 432 7.82 -10.06 39.94
C SER A 432 7.15 -9.18 40.99
N GLY A 433 5.88 -8.78 40.78
CA GLY A 433 5.14 -7.93 41.69
C GLY A 433 3.65 -7.90 41.38
N SER A 434 2.83 -7.70 42.42
CA SER A 434 1.38 -7.53 42.30
C SER A 434 0.78 -6.80 43.48
N TRP A 435 -0.32 -6.07 43.28
CA TRP A 435 -1.10 -5.44 44.34
C TRP A 435 -2.54 -5.18 43.91
N ALA A 436 -3.46 -5.09 44.87
CA ALA A 436 -4.84 -4.61 44.66
C ALA A 436 -5.11 -3.40 45.56
N ARG A 437 -5.70 -2.33 45.01
CA ARG A 437 -6.06 -1.10 45.72
C ARG A 437 -7.37 -0.55 45.18
N GLY A 438 -8.40 -0.47 46.02
CA GLY A 438 -9.74 -0.09 45.57
C GLY A 438 -10.24 -1.02 44.46
N ASN A 439 -10.64 -0.47 43.31
CA ASN A 439 -11.06 -1.22 42.13
C ASN A 439 -9.92 -1.54 41.14
N ARG A 440 -8.65 -1.35 41.52
CA ARG A 440 -7.50 -1.53 40.64
C ARG A 440 -6.63 -2.72 41.05
N VAL A 441 -6.16 -3.43 40.03
CA VAL A 441 -5.34 -4.64 40.17
C VAL A 441 -4.08 -4.46 39.34
N HIS A 442 -2.91 -4.67 39.93
CA HIS A 442 -1.63 -4.60 39.26
C HIS A 442 -0.93 -5.95 39.31
N VAL A 443 -0.34 -6.33 38.18
CA VAL A 443 0.57 -7.47 38.06
C VAL A 443 1.69 -7.06 37.11
N GLU A 444 2.92 -7.35 37.49
CA GLU A 444 4.11 -7.17 36.67
C GLU A 444 5.01 -8.40 36.71
N GLY A 445 5.82 -8.56 35.69
CA GLY A 445 6.68 -9.73 35.55
C GLY A 445 7.24 -9.84 34.15
N ARG A 446 7.68 -11.05 33.79
CA ARG A 446 8.36 -11.30 32.53
C ARG A 446 7.83 -12.55 31.86
N TYR A 447 7.74 -12.47 30.54
CA TYR A 447 7.46 -13.61 29.68
C TYR A 447 8.43 -13.62 28.50
N VAL A 448 9.17 -14.71 28.33
CA VAL A 448 10.15 -14.88 27.26
C VAL A 448 9.85 -16.17 26.51
N LEU A 449 9.74 -16.08 25.19
CA LEU A 449 9.63 -17.24 24.30
C LEU A 449 10.91 -17.31 23.45
N PRO A 450 11.76 -18.34 23.65
CA PRO A 450 12.97 -18.52 22.85
C PRO A 450 12.70 -18.43 21.35
N GLY A 451 13.53 -17.67 20.63
CA GLY A 451 13.41 -17.46 19.18
C GLY A 451 12.40 -16.40 18.77
N GLN A 452 11.56 -15.89 19.68
CA GLN A 452 10.65 -14.77 19.43
C GLN A 452 11.22 -13.49 20.02
N ARG A 453 12.00 -12.77 19.21
CA ARG A 453 12.59 -11.48 19.60
C ARG A 453 11.50 -10.43 19.87
N ALA A 454 11.76 -9.55 20.83
CA ALA A 454 10.91 -8.41 21.20
C ALA A 454 11.74 -7.13 21.44
N PRO A 455 12.41 -6.60 20.40
CA PRO A 455 13.22 -5.38 20.49
C PRO A 455 12.41 -4.08 20.67
N LYS A 456 11.09 -4.09 20.44
CA LYS A 456 10.25 -2.88 20.43
C LYS A 456 8.95 -3.07 21.21
N HIS A 457 8.36 -1.95 21.61
CA HIS A 457 7.00 -1.95 22.17
C HIS A 457 6.00 -2.46 21.13
N GLY A 458 5.13 -3.39 21.54
CA GLY A 458 4.06 -3.95 20.70
C GLY A 458 4.40 -5.29 20.05
N ASP A 459 5.66 -5.73 20.09
CA ASP A 459 6.07 -7.05 19.57
C ASP A 459 5.35 -8.20 20.29
N ILE A 460 5.05 -7.99 21.59
CA ILE A 460 4.21 -8.88 22.40
C ILE A 460 3.09 -8.04 23.02
N GLN A 461 1.85 -8.48 22.84
CA GLN A 461 0.67 -7.92 23.48
C GLN A 461 0.34 -8.72 24.73
N TYR A 462 0.38 -8.06 25.88
CA TYR A 462 0.07 -8.69 27.17
C TYR A 462 -1.33 -8.34 27.64
N HIS A 463 -2.01 -9.34 28.21
CA HIS A 463 -3.33 -9.18 28.77
C HIS A 463 -3.40 -9.86 30.14
N LEU A 464 -3.94 -9.13 31.11
CA LEU A 464 -4.40 -9.70 32.37
C LEU A 464 -5.79 -10.29 32.15
N VAL A 465 -5.96 -11.57 32.43
CA VAL A 465 -7.17 -12.33 32.14
C VAL A 465 -7.75 -12.88 33.43
N PHE A 466 -9.05 -12.69 33.63
CA PHE A 466 -9.77 -13.11 34.82
C PHE A 466 -10.69 -14.28 34.48
N VAL A 467 -10.56 -15.37 35.24
CA VAL A 467 -11.28 -16.63 34.99
C VAL A 467 -11.99 -17.05 36.27
N LYS A 468 -13.30 -17.36 36.21
CA LYS A 468 -13.98 -17.88 37.40
C LYS A 468 -13.41 -19.26 37.75
N PRO A 469 -13.14 -19.54 39.03
CA PRO A 469 -12.72 -20.86 39.47
C PRO A 469 -13.66 -21.96 38.95
N GLY A 470 -13.10 -23.07 38.47
CA GLY A 470 -13.86 -24.18 37.91
C GLY A 470 -14.41 -23.96 36.49
N THR A 471 -14.18 -22.80 35.87
CA THR A 471 -14.54 -22.52 34.47
C THR A 471 -13.31 -22.45 33.57
N ALA A 472 -13.48 -22.75 32.28
CA ALA A 472 -12.42 -22.64 31.27
C ALA A 472 -12.57 -21.39 30.37
N SER A 473 -13.55 -20.53 30.67
CA SER A 473 -13.89 -19.37 29.86
C SER A 473 -13.53 -18.08 30.59
N PRO A 474 -12.67 -17.23 30.01
CA PRO A 474 -12.40 -15.90 30.54
C PRO A 474 -13.69 -15.09 30.69
N VAL A 475 -13.78 -14.38 31.79
CA VAL A 475 -14.85 -13.41 32.03
C VAL A 475 -14.54 -12.12 31.30
N THR A 476 -13.30 -11.65 31.43
CA THR A 476 -12.82 -10.48 30.70
C THR A 476 -11.29 -10.45 30.67
N SER A 477 -10.73 -9.51 29.91
CA SER A 477 -9.29 -9.26 29.86
C SER A 477 -8.99 -7.77 29.85
N ARG A 478 -7.84 -7.36 30.40
CA ARG A 478 -7.34 -5.98 30.37
C ARG A 478 -5.94 -5.96 29.76
N ALA A 479 -5.68 -5.01 28.86
CA ALA A 479 -4.35 -4.87 28.26
C ALA A 479 -3.34 -4.40 29.31
N LEU A 480 -2.15 -5.00 29.26
CA LEU A 480 -0.97 -4.57 30.01
C LEU A 480 -0.03 -3.79 29.08
N GLY A 481 0.86 -3.00 29.66
CA GLY A 481 1.97 -2.35 28.97
C GLY A 481 3.22 -3.24 28.95
N THR A 482 4.22 -2.79 28.20
CA THR A 482 5.57 -3.36 28.20
C THR A 482 6.57 -2.34 28.71
N SER A 483 7.59 -2.80 29.44
CA SER A 483 8.70 -1.97 29.91
C SER A 483 10.01 -2.49 29.32
N LYS A 484 10.91 -1.57 28.96
CA LYS A 484 12.24 -1.94 28.49
C LYS A 484 13.08 -2.39 29.68
N ARG A 485 13.33 -3.69 29.83
CA ARG A 485 14.22 -4.25 30.85
C ARG A 485 15.11 -5.30 30.20
N SER A 486 16.43 -5.16 30.38
CA SER A 486 17.39 -6.12 29.86
C SER A 486 17.07 -7.53 30.36
N PHE A 487 17.10 -8.51 29.45
CA PHE A 487 17.02 -9.91 29.78
C PHE A 487 18.06 -10.67 28.95
N PRO A 488 19.09 -11.25 29.58
CA PRO A 488 20.15 -11.94 28.87
C PRO A 488 19.59 -13.23 28.27
N GLY A 489 19.56 -13.32 26.94
CA GLY A 489 19.00 -14.45 26.20
C GLY A 489 19.63 -15.81 26.54
N ASN A 490 20.84 -15.81 27.10
CA ASN A 490 21.53 -16.99 27.65
C ASN A 490 20.67 -17.75 28.68
N ARG A 491 19.82 -17.04 29.44
CA ARG A 491 18.92 -17.64 30.45
C ARG A 491 17.84 -18.53 29.86
N VAL A 492 17.59 -18.40 28.55
CA VAL A 492 16.59 -19.19 27.83
C VAL A 492 17.19 -19.92 26.63
N GLY A 493 18.53 -20.06 26.59
CA GLY A 493 19.24 -20.77 25.54
C GLY A 493 19.28 -20.07 24.18
N ASP A 494 19.03 -18.75 24.13
CA ASP A 494 19.10 -17.94 22.91
C ASP A 494 19.98 -16.69 23.11
N PRO A 495 21.31 -16.84 23.10
CA PRO A 495 22.23 -15.75 23.43
C PRO A 495 22.21 -14.56 22.46
N LEU A 496 21.66 -14.74 21.25
CA LEU A 496 21.57 -13.70 20.22
C LEU A 496 20.17 -13.05 20.16
N GLY A 497 19.24 -13.48 21.01
CA GLY A 497 17.88 -12.95 21.05
C GLY A 497 17.81 -11.59 21.77
N ASP A 498 17.17 -10.61 21.12
CA ASP A 498 16.80 -9.36 21.79
C ASP A 498 15.44 -9.51 22.47
N TYR A 499 15.45 -9.49 23.79
CA TYR A 499 14.28 -9.65 24.66
C TYR A 499 13.96 -8.38 25.47
N GLY A 500 14.42 -7.22 25.02
CA GLY A 500 14.34 -5.96 25.76
C GLY A 500 12.94 -5.54 26.19
N HIS A 501 11.88 -5.92 25.45
CA HIS A 501 10.48 -5.57 25.75
C HIS A 501 9.62 -6.77 26.20
N THR A 502 10.24 -7.78 26.83
CA THR A 502 9.55 -8.96 27.39
C THR A 502 8.94 -8.75 28.78
N TYR A 503 9.23 -7.63 29.43
CA TYR A 503 8.68 -7.31 30.76
C TYR A 503 7.28 -6.69 30.62
N PHE A 504 6.29 -7.28 31.26
CA PHE A 504 4.91 -6.80 31.30
C PHE A 504 4.60 -6.11 32.64
N ALA A 505 3.76 -5.09 32.59
CA ALA A 505 3.24 -4.40 33.78
C ALA A 505 1.94 -3.67 33.41
N SER A 506 1.11 -3.27 34.38
CA SER A 506 0.05 -2.31 34.05
C SER A 506 0.64 -0.97 33.59
N ARG A 507 -0.07 -0.26 32.72
CA ARG A 507 0.43 1.02 32.17
C ARG A 507 0.70 2.02 33.29
N ALA A 508 1.86 2.66 33.22
CA ALA A 508 2.37 3.57 34.25
C ALA A 508 2.38 2.97 35.68
N TYR A 509 2.32 1.64 35.81
CA TYR A 509 2.22 0.93 37.09
C TYR A 509 0.99 1.32 37.94
N GLU A 510 -0.08 1.86 37.34
CA GLU A 510 -1.27 2.36 38.05
C GLU A 510 -2.35 1.29 38.32
N GLY A 511 -2.05 0.01 38.08
CA GLY A 511 -3.06 -1.06 37.99
C GLY A 511 -4.06 -0.91 36.83
N VAL A 512 -4.79 -1.99 36.54
CA VAL A 512 -5.95 -2.03 35.63
C VAL A 512 -7.24 -2.04 36.43
N LYS A 513 -8.30 -1.39 35.93
CA LYS A 513 -9.61 -1.38 36.61
C LYS A 513 -10.31 -2.74 36.47
N ALA A 514 -10.89 -3.20 37.57
CA ALA A 514 -11.71 -4.41 37.68
C ALA A 514 -13.18 -4.20 37.25
N ASP A 515 -13.54 -3.02 36.74
CA ASP A 515 -14.89 -2.68 36.29
C ASP A 515 -15.45 -3.75 35.32
N GLY A 516 -16.70 -4.16 35.50
CA GLY A 516 -17.36 -5.19 34.70
C GLY A 516 -17.08 -6.64 35.15
N LEU A 517 -16.36 -6.84 36.27
CA LEU A 517 -16.38 -8.10 37.01
C LEU A 517 -17.53 -8.07 38.02
N ALA A 518 -18.31 -9.15 38.08
CA ALA A 518 -19.29 -9.34 39.13
C ALA A 518 -18.58 -9.67 40.47
N PRO A 519 -19.21 -9.41 41.63
CA PRO A 519 -18.67 -9.89 42.91
C PRO A 519 -18.39 -11.40 42.89
N GLY A 520 -17.25 -11.80 43.44
CA GLY A 520 -16.79 -13.19 43.49
C GLY A 520 -15.28 -13.36 43.30
N GLU A 521 -14.87 -14.61 43.14
CA GLU A 521 -13.47 -15.04 43.03
C GLU A 521 -13.05 -15.25 41.58
N TYR A 522 -11.80 -14.91 41.26
CA TYR A 522 -11.21 -15.06 39.92
C TYR A 522 -9.76 -15.53 39.98
N ASP A 523 -9.43 -16.59 39.24
CA ASP A 523 -8.05 -16.95 38.97
C ASP A 523 -7.46 -15.99 37.93
N VAL A 524 -6.25 -15.51 38.21
CA VAL A 524 -5.58 -14.49 37.40
C VAL A 524 -4.55 -15.14 36.47
N TYR A 525 -4.64 -14.83 35.18
CA TYR A 525 -3.71 -15.28 34.15
C TYR A 525 -3.07 -14.09 33.44
N VAL A 526 -1.84 -14.28 32.99
CA VAL A 526 -1.20 -13.39 32.02
C VAL A 526 -1.15 -14.10 30.69
N THR A 527 -1.80 -13.52 29.69
CA THR A 527 -1.77 -13.99 28.31
C THR A 527 -0.87 -13.09 27.47
N ALA A 528 0.08 -13.71 26.77
CA ALA A 528 0.96 -13.08 25.80
C ALA A 528 0.53 -13.47 24.37
N LEU A 529 0.37 -12.49 23.49
CA LEU A 529 0.16 -12.67 22.06
C LEU A 529 1.35 -12.08 21.30
N ALA A 530 2.15 -12.95 20.68
CA ALA A 530 3.30 -12.57 19.86
C ALA A 530 3.02 -12.98 18.40
N GLY A 531 2.74 -12.00 17.54
CA GLY A 531 2.19 -12.27 16.20
C GLY A 531 0.86 -13.02 16.31
N THR A 532 0.83 -14.28 15.89
CA THR A 532 -0.34 -15.17 15.99
C THR A 532 -0.25 -16.18 17.14
N ILE A 533 0.91 -16.28 17.81
CA ILE A 533 1.19 -17.23 18.89
C ILE A 533 0.60 -16.71 20.19
N LEU A 534 -0.26 -17.51 20.83
CA LEU A 534 -0.89 -17.19 22.12
C LEU A 534 -0.35 -18.12 23.19
N SER A 535 0.16 -17.56 24.28
CA SER A 535 0.57 -18.30 25.48
C SER A 535 -0.11 -17.70 26.70
N SER A 536 -0.68 -18.54 27.57
CA SER A 536 -1.31 -18.09 28.82
C SER A 536 -0.69 -18.80 30.00
N HIS A 537 -0.34 -18.04 31.03
CA HIS A 537 0.29 -18.54 32.24
C HIS A 537 -0.51 -18.13 33.47
N PRO A 538 -0.76 -19.04 34.43
CA PRO A 538 -1.35 -18.65 35.70
C PRO A 538 -0.38 -17.72 36.43
N ALA A 539 -0.88 -16.59 36.92
CA ALA A 539 -0.07 -15.64 37.68
C ALA A 539 0.23 -16.12 39.11
N GLY A 540 -0.38 -17.24 39.55
CA GLY A 540 -0.30 -17.71 40.94
C GLY A 540 -1.11 -16.82 41.90
N LEU A 541 -2.06 -16.04 41.38
CA LEU A 541 -2.84 -15.06 42.13
C LEU A 541 -4.34 -15.34 41.98
N ARG A 542 -5.08 -15.07 43.05
CA ARG A 542 -6.54 -15.06 43.09
C ARG A 542 -7.04 -13.66 43.44
N LEU A 543 -7.98 -13.17 42.65
CA LEU A 543 -8.64 -11.89 42.83
C LEU A 543 -10.03 -12.11 43.44
N SER A 544 -10.24 -11.58 44.63
CA SER A 544 -11.56 -11.45 45.25
C SER A 544 -12.12 -10.07 44.93
N VAL A 545 -13.34 -10.03 44.38
CA VAL A 545 -14.08 -8.80 44.11
C VAL A 545 -15.30 -8.75 45.03
N GLY A 546 -15.38 -7.76 45.92
CA GLY A 546 -16.51 -7.53 46.83
C GLY A 546 -17.13 -6.14 46.66
N GLY A 547 -18.31 -5.93 47.24
CA GLY A 547 -19.02 -4.64 47.26
C GLY A 547 -20.33 -4.60 46.46
N ALA A 548 -21.23 -3.66 46.79
CA ALA A 548 -22.45 -3.37 46.04
C ALA A 548 -22.15 -2.57 44.75
N GLU A 549 -23.02 -2.63 43.75
CA GLU A 549 -22.86 -1.93 42.45
C GLU A 549 -22.53 -0.44 42.66
N GLY A 550 -21.25 -0.08 42.53
CA GLY A 550 -20.75 1.29 42.68
C GLY A 550 -19.46 1.44 43.50
N ALA A 551 -19.15 0.50 44.40
CA ALA A 551 -17.95 0.53 45.26
C ALA A 551 -17.25 -0.85 45.30
N LEU A 552 -16.66 -1.25 44.18
CA LEU A 552 -15.92 -2.52 44.09
C LEU A 552 -14.59 -2.43 44.86
N GLU A 553 -14.42 -3.33 45.84
CA GLU A 553 -13.15 -3.54 46.55
C GLU A 553 -12.49 -4.83 46.04
N CYS A 554 -11.24 -4.71 45.60
CA CYS A 554 -10.43 -5.82 45.11
C CYS A 554 -9.40 -6.24 46.15
N ARG A 555 -9.26 -7.55 46.38
CA ARG A 555 -8.16 -8.16 47.14
C ARG A 555 -7.45 -9.18 46.30
N LEU A 556 -6.11 -9.17 46.34
CA LEU A 556 -5.26 -10.13 45.65
C LEU A 556 -4.56 -11.00 46.69
N GLU A 557 -4.72 -12.31 46.57
CA GLU A 557 -4.08 -13.29 47.43
C GLU A 557 -3.30 -14.31 46.59
N PRO A 558 -2.22 -14.90 47.13
CA PRO A 558 -1.59 -16.06 46.50
C PRO A 558 -2.62 -17.16 46.31
N ALA A 559 -2.73 -17.68 45.08
CA ALA A 559 -3.60 -18.81 44.83
C ALA A 559 -3.03 -20.04 45.54
N GLN A 560 -3.81 -20.67 46.43
CA GLN A 560 -3.41 -21.95 47.00
C GLN A 560 -3.15 -22.98 45.87
N PRO A 561 -2.09 -23.80 45.97
CA PRO A 561 -1.81 -24.80 44.96
C PRO A 561 -3.03 -25.73 44.81
N LEU A 562 -3.63 -25.71 43.62
CA LEU A 562 -4.77 -26.57 43.30
C LEU A 562 -4.36 -28.04 43.46
N ALA A 563 -4.90 -28.70 44.48
CA ALA A 563 -4.99 -30.17 44.54
C ALA A 563 -5.97 -30.64 43.45
N GLY A 564 -5.58 -30.55 42.18
CA GLY A 564 -6.52 -30.79 41.08
C GLY A 564 -6.09 -30.30 39.69
N GLY A 565 -4.80 -30.32 39.34
CA GLY A 565 -4.29 -29.92 38.02
C GLY A 565 -4.77 -30.77 36.81
N ARG A 566 -5.74 -31.68 36.98
CA ARG A 566 -6.25 -32.56 35.91
C ARG A 566 -7.44 -32.00 35.12
N ALA A 567 -8.20 -31.05 35.66
CA ALA A 567 -9.44 -30.58 35.00
C ALA A 567 -9.19 -29.59 33.84
N ALA A 568 -8.25 -28.65 33.99
CA ALA A 568 -7.91 -27.69 32.92
C ALA A 568 -7.18 -28.35 31.74
N LEU A 569 -6.35 -29.37 32.00
CA LEU A 569 -5.72 -30.18 30.94
C LEU A 569 -6.71 -31.09 30.19
N ALA A 570 -7.81 -31.50 30.82
CA ALA A 570 -8.80 -32.41 30.23
C ALA A 570 -9.63 -31.75 29.11
N TRP A 571 -9.85 -30.43 29.18
CA TRP A 571 -10.55 -29.69 28.11
C TRP A 571 -9.66 -29.48 26.87
N ALA A 572 -8.40 -29.08 27.07
CA ALA A 572 -7.43 -28.88 25.98
C ALA A 572 -7.07 -30.16 25.22
N THR A 573 -7.21 -31.34 25.85
CA THR A 573 -6.96 -32.64 25.22
C THR A 573 -8.18 -33.19 24.46
N ARG A 574 -9.42 -32.79 24.81
CA ARG A 574 -10.64 -33.24 24.14
C ARG A 574 -10.91 -32.52 22.80
N ASN A 575 -10.42 -31.29 22.61
CA ASN A 575 -10.64 -30.47 21.41
C ASN A 575 -9.46 -30.43 20.42
N ARG A 576 -8.65 -31.48 20.33
CA ARG A 576 -7.66 -31.60 19.25
C ARG A 576 -8.38 -31.76 17.90
N PRO A 577 -8.09 -30.94 16.89
CA PRO A 577 -8.60 -31.15 15.53
C PRO A 577 -8.23 -32.56 15.03
N ARG A 578 -9.15 -33.21 14.29
CA ARG A 578 -8.96 -34.54 13.69
C ARG A 578 -7.67 -34.64 12.83
N LEU A 579 -7.07 -33.53 12.43
CA LEU A 579 -5.78 -33.43 11.73
C LEU A 579 -4.60 -34.02 12.53
N VAL A 580 -4.53 -33.82 13.86
CA VAL A 580 -3.38 -34.25 14.69
C VAL A 580 -3.35 -35.78 14.84
N ARG A 581 -4.52 -36.43 14.85
CA ARG A 581 -4.61 -37.90 14.85
C ARG A 581 -4.25 -38.52 13.48
N ARG A 582 -4.42 -37.78 12.39
CA ARG A 582 -4.06 -38.22 11.02
C ARG A 582 -2.55 -38.11 10.78
N LEU A 583 -1.95 -36.97 11.13
CA LEU A 583 -0.49 -36.74 11.09
C LEU A 583 0.30 -37.75 11.94
N GLY A 584 -0.21 -38.11 13.12
CA GLY A 584 0.41 -39.12 13.97
C GLY A 584 0.30 -40.57 13.46
N ARG A 585 -0.61 -40.86 12.51
CA ARG A 585 -0.67 -42.16 11.82
C ARG A 585 0.25 -42.18 10.61
N ASP A 586 0.31 -41.08 9.86
CA ASP A 586 1.16 -40.98 8.67
C ASP A 586 2.65 -40.97 9.02
N LEU A 587 3.05 -40.27 10.09
CA LEU A 587 4.43 -40.31 10.61
C LEU A 587 4.85 -41.70 11.10
N ARG A 588 3.92 -42.48 11.66
CA ARG A 588 4.18 -43.88 12.06
C ARG A 588 4.29 -44.82 10.85
N ARG A 589 3.55 -44.53 9.77
CA ARG A 589 3.64 -45.27 8.50
C ARG A 589 4.95 -44.99 7.76
N ILE A 590 5.41 -43.74 7.78
CA ILE A 590 6.70 -43.31 7.22
C ILE A 590 7.86 -43.92 8.02
N LYS A 591 7.83 -43.86 9.36
CA LYS A 591 8.86 -44.52 10.20
C LYS A 591 8.94 -46.03 9.96
N ARG A 592 7.82 -46.74 9.78
CA ARG A 592 7.82 -48.18 9.47
C ARG A 592 8.39 -48.49 8.08
N ARG A 593 8.14 -47.65 7.07
CA ARG A 593 8.73 -47.80 5.73
C ARG A 593 10.23 -47.53 5.72
N VAL A 594 10.71 -46.55 6.50
CA VAL A 594 12.15 -46.23 6.60
C VAL A 594 12.92 -47.31 7.38
N LEU A 595 12.31 -47.95 8.37
CA LEU A 595 12.91 -49.08 9.09
C LEU A 595 12.90 -50.40 8.30
N ALA A 596 11.92 -50.59 7.39
CA ALA A 596 11.87 -51.75 6.51
C ALA A 596 12.83 -51.65 5.30
N ALA A 597 13.29 -50.44 4.96
CA ALA A 597 14.28 -50.21 3.90
C ALA A 597 15.75 -50.23 4.39
N LYS A 598 15.96 -50.50 5.69
CA LYS A 598 17.29 -50.66 6.32
C LYS A 598 17.55 -52.08 6.83
N ARG A 599 16.74 -53.03 6.41
CA ARG A 599 16.99 -54.49 6.44
C ARG A 599 16.90 -54.96 5.00
#